data_AF-A0AAW4BPI3-F1
#
_entry.id   AF-A0AAW4BPI3-F1
#
_cell.length_a   1.000
_cell.length_b   1.000
_cell.length_c   1.000
_cell.angle_alpha   90.00
_cell.angle_beta   90.00
_cell.angle_gamma   90.00
#
_symmetry.space_group_name_H-M   'P 1'
#
loop_
_entity.id
_entity.type
_entity.pdbx_description
1 polymer ?
#
loop_
_entity_poly.entity_id
_entity_poly.type
_entity_poly.pdbx_seq_one_letter_code
_entity_poly.pdbx_strand_id
1 'polypeptide(L)'
;HGEFTSNRAEEQEISMLALHLLQISLVYVNTLLIQEVLSEPAWRSKMTEADWRGLSPLIYNHVNPYGRIELNMSSRLKVAA
;
A
#
# COMPACT_ATOMS: atom_id res chain seq x y z
N HIS A 1 11.79 0.80 -9.03
CA HIS A 1 12.69 -0.36 -9.09
C HIS A 1 13.59 -0.26 -7.86
N GLY A 2 13.21 -0.97 -6.79
CA GLY A 2 14.00 -1.02 -5.56
C GLY A 2 15.20 -1.90 -5.82
N GLU A 3 16.33 -1.29 -6.15
CA GLU A 3 17.56 -1.99 -6.43
C GLU A 3 18.23 -2.32 -5.08
N PHE A 4 18.22 -3.60 -4.70
CA PHE A 4 18.88 -4.10 -3.49
C PHE A 4 20.40 -4.12 -3.69
N THR A 5 21.03 -2.96 -3.63
CA THR A 5 22.49 -2.80 -3.77
C THR A 5 23.25 -3.00 -2.46
N SER A 6 22.76 -3.87 -1.56
CA SER A 6 23.57 -4.33 -0.42
C SER A 6 24.14 -5.70 -0.75
N ASN A 7 25.48 -5.82 -0.76
CA ASN A 7 26.21 -7.08 -0.97
C ASN A 7 26.13 -8.03 0.25
N ARG A 8 25.16 -7.82 1.15
CA ARG A 8 24.99 -8.55 2.42
C ARG A 8 23.67 -9.33 2.36
N ALA A 9 23.78 -10.65 2.15
CA ALA A 9 22.63 -11.54 1.96
C ALA A 9 21.60 -11.45 3.10
N GLU A 10 22.05 -11.28 4.35
CA GLU A 10 21.18 -11.13 5.52
C GLU A 10 20.29 -9.87 5.45
N GLU A 11 20.83 -8.74 4.97
CA GLU A 11 20.07 -7.49 4.82
C GLU A 11 19.04 -7.59 3.68
N GLN A 12 19.38 -8.33 2.62
CA GLN A 12 18.47 -8.61 1.52
C GLN A 12 17.31 -9.51 1.99
N GLU A 13 17.60 -10.54 2.79
CA GLU A 13 16.58 -11.42 3.36
C GLU A 13 15.61 -10.66 4.26
N ILE A 14 16.13 -9.87 5.21
CA ILE A 14 15.30 -9.04 6.09
C ILE A 14 14.42 -8.08 5.28
N SER A 15 15.00 -7.44 4.26
CA SER A 15 14.24 -6.50 3.42
C SER A 15 13.15 -7.19 2.60
N MET A 16 13.42 -8.39 2.07
CA MET A 16 12.43 -9.19 1.36
C MET A 16 11.30 -9.63 2.29
N LEU A 17 11.62 -10.09 3.50
CA LEU A 17 10.63 -10.48 4.50
C LEU A 17 9.78 -9.29 4.95
N ALA A 18 10.40 -8.13 5.17
CA ALA A 18 9.69 -6.90 5.51
C ALA A 18 8.76 -6.44 4.38
N LEU A 19 9.22 -6.51 3.12
CA LEU A 19 8.39 -6.21 1.96
C LEU A 19 7.22 -7.19 1.84
N HIS A 20 7.47 -8.49 2.04
CA HIS A 20 6.43 -9.51 2.00
C HIS A 20 5.39 -9.31 3.10
N LEU A 21 5.82 -8.98 4.31
CA LEU A 21 4.93 -8.62 5.40
C LEU A 21 4.07 -7.41 5.03
N LEU A 22 4.68 -6.34 4.49
CA LEU A 22 3.95 -5.15 4.06
C LEU A 22 2.92 -5.49 2.95
N GLN A 23 3.30 -6.31 1.98
CA GLN A 23 2.40 -6.77 0.92
C GLN A 23 1.19 -7.53 1.49
N ILE A 24 1.41 -8.46 2.42
CA ILE A 24 0.32 -9.22 3.07
C ILE A 24 -0.55 -8.31 3.92
N SER A 25 0.05 -7.40 4.71
CA SER A 25 -0.70 -6.45 5.53
C SER A 25 -1.61 -5.56 4.68
N LEU A 26 -1.12 -5.05 3.55
CA LEU A 26 -1.93 -4.25 2.61
C LEU A 26 -3.08 -5.07 2.02
N VAL A 27 -2.82 -6.30 1.56
CA VAL A 27 -3.87 -7.20 1.04
C VAL A 27 -4.96 -7.44 2.10
N TYR A 28 -4.56 -7.65 3.35
CA TYR A 28 -5.49 -7.87 4.45
C TYR A 28 -6.37 -6.64 4.72
N VAL A 29 -5.77 -5.46 4.88
CA VAL A 29 -6.50 -4.21 5.10
C VAL A 29 -7.46 -3.92 3.95
N ASN A 30 -7.00 -4.09 2.70
CA ASN A 30 -7.83 -3.87 1.52
C ASN A 30 -9.02 -4.83 1.45
N THR A 31 -8.84 -6.08 1.90
CA THR A 31 -9.92 -7.06 2.00
C THR A 31 -10.97 -6.61 3.02
N LEU A 32 -10.55 -6.09 4.19
CA LEU A 32 -11.46 -5.56 5.19
C LEU A 32 -12.22 -4.33 4.69
N LEU A 33 -11.55 -3.40 4.00
CA LEU A 33 -12.20 -2.22 3.41
C LEU A 33 -13.27 -2.60 2.38
N ILE A 34 -12.96 -3.59 1.53
CA ILE A 34 -13.94 -4.10 0.56
C ILE A 34 -15.15 -4.73 1.28
N GLN A 35 -14.90 -5.52 2.33
CA GLN A 35 -15.98 -6.12 3.12
C GLN A 35 -16.85 -5.07 3.81
N GLU A 36 -16.23 -4.01 4.36
CA GLU A 36 -16.92 -2.90 5.00
C GLU A 36 -17.83 -2.17 4.02
N VAL A 37 -17.32 -1.78 2.84
CA VAL A 37 -18.13 -1.12 1.80
C VAL A 37 -19.27 -2.03 1.30
N LEU A 38 -19.00 -3.32 1.10
CA LEU A 38 -20.00 -4.29 0.64
C LEU A 38 -20.97 -4.76 1.73
N SER A 39 -20.74 -4.37 3.00
CA SER A 39 -21.69 -4.57 4.09
C SER A 39 -22.89 -3.62 3.95
N GLU A 40 -22.72 -2.47 3.28
CA GLU A 40 -23.79 -1.54 2.99
C GLU A 40 -24.70 -2.08 1.86
N PRO A 41 -26.03 -2.22 2.10
CA PRO A 41 -26.95 -2.75 1.11
C PRO A 41 -26.99 -1.96 -0.20
N ALA A 42 -26.75 -0.66 -0.15
CA ALA A 42 -26.74 0.23 -1.32
C ALA A 42 -25.60 -0.09 -2.29
N TRP A 43 -24.45 -0.57 -1.81
CA TRP A 43 -23.33 -0.99 -2.64
C TRP A 43 -23.49 -2.43 -3.09
N ARG A 44 -23.90 -3.32 -2.17
CA ARG A 44 -24.11 -4.74 -2.47
C ARG A 44 -25.16 -4.96 -3.56
N SER A 45 -26.25 -4.18 -3.55
CA SER A 45 -27.33 -4.26 -4.55
C SER A 45 -26.93 -3.74 -5.94
N LYS A 46 -25.87 -2.96 -6.05
CA LYS A 46 -25.35 -2.44 -7.33
C LYS A 46 -24.35 -3.39 -8.01
N MET A 47 -23.83 -4.38 -7.28
CA MET A 47 -22.83 -5.31 -7.82
C MET A 47 -23.45 -6.29 -8.82
N THR A 48 -22.88 -6.36 -10.01
CA THR A 48 -23.15 -7.39 -11.01
C THR A 48 -22.20 -8.58 -10.85
N GLU A 49 -22.47 -9.70 -11.52
CA GLU A 49 -21.55 -10.84 -11.51
C GLU A 49 -20.15 -10.50 -12.02
N ALA A 50 -20.04 -9.55 -12.96
CA ALA A 50 -18.74 -9.09 -13.46
C ALA A 50 -17.95 -8.34 -12.38
N ASP A 51 -18.63 -7.52 -11.57
CA ASP A 51 -18.01 -6.78 -10.48
C ASP A 51 -17.49 -7.73 -9.39
N TRP A 52 -18.28 -8.75 -9.02
CA TRP A 52 -17.87 -9.78 -8.07
C TRP A 52 -16.61 -10.53 -8.51
N ARG A 53 -16.48 -10.83 -9.82
CA ARG A 53 -15.25 -11.43 -10.39
C ARG A 53 -14.08 -10.46 -10.45
N GLY A 54 -14.36 -9.16 -10.52
CA GLY A 54 -13.36 -8.09 -10.58
C GLY A 54 -12.83 -7.63 -9.22
N LEU A 55 -13.43 -8.07 -8.11
CA LEU A 55 -12.96 -7.73 -6.77
C LEU A 55 -11.53 -8.24 -6.56
N SER A 56 -10.64 -7.32 -6.23
CA SER A 56 -9.25 -7.62 -5.93
C SER A 56 -8.76 -6.75 -4.77
N PRO A 57 -8.09 -7.34 -3.77
CA PRO A 57 -7.49 -6.59 -2.67
C PRO A 57 -6.19 -5.88 -3.09
N LEU A 58 -5.80 -5.93 -4.36
CA LEU A 58 -4.56 -5.31 -4.87
C LEU A 58 -4.73 -3.83 -5.25
N ILE A 59 -5.72 -3.14 -4.68
CA ILE A 59 -5.93 -1.72 -4.90
C ILE A 59 -4.91 -0.88 -4.09
N TYR A 60 -4.12 -0.04 -4.75
CA TYR A 60 -3.05 0.73 -4.10
C TYR A 60 -3.24 2.26 -4.19
N ASN A 61 -4.24 2.75 -4.93
CA ASN A 61 -4.46 4.19 -5.12
C ASN A 61 -4.75 4.98 -3.83
N HIS A 62 -5.29 4.32 -2.79
CA HIS A 62 -5.57 4.96 -1.50
C HIS A 62 -4.37 4.94 -0.54
N VAL A 63 -3.28 4.25 -0.91
CA VAL A 63 -2.07 4.12 -0.10
C VAL A 63 -1.06 5.17 -0.56
N ASN A 64 -0.68 6.07 0.34
CA ASN A 64 0.46 6.95 0.14
C ASN A 64 1.66 6.43 0.95
N PRO A 65 2.60 5.69 0.33
CA PRO A 65 3.72 5.08 1.05
C PRO A 65 4.72 6.10 1.60
N TYR A 66 4.69 7.35 1.12
CA TYR A 66 5.62 8.41 1.51
C TYR A 66 5.04 9.37 2.55
N GLY A 67 3.79 9.19 2.95
CA GLY A 67 3.09 10.11 3.83
C GLY A 67 2.85 11.49 3.21
N ARG A 68 2.29 12.41 4.00
CA ARG A 68 2.04 13.78 3.54
C ARG A 68 3.32 14.61 3.68
N ILE A 69 3.95 14.93 2.55
CA ILE A 69 5.10 15.85 2.52
C ILE A 69 4.55 17.28 2.50
N GLU A 70 4.50 17.93 3.65
CA GLU A 70 4.24 19.36 3.73
C GLU A 70 5.54 20.13 3.48
N LEU A 71 5.74 20.57 2.24
CA LEU A 71 6.87 21.40 1.86
C LEU A 71 6.67 22.82 2.40
N ASN A 72 7.39 23.18 3.47
CA ASN A 72 7.46 24.56 3.93
C ASN A 72 8.48 25.32 3.07
N MET A 73 8.02 26.13 2.12
CA MET A 73 8.90 26.94 1.25
C MET A 73 9.72 28.00 1.99
N SER A 74 9.38 28.27 3.25
CA SER A 74 10.10 29.19 4.15
C SER A 74 11.21 28.51 4.93
N SER A 75 11.29 27.17 4.93
CA SER A 75 12.39 26.42 5.54
C SER A 75 13.44 26.04 4.49
N ARG A 76 14.70 26.40 4.74
CA ARG A 76 15.85 25.97 3.94
C ARG A 76 16.38 24.67 4.49
N LEU A 77 16.54 23.65 3.65
CA LEU A 77 17.26 22.43 4.00
C LEU A 77 18.72 22.79 4.29
N LYS A 78 19.24 22.36 5.45
CA LYS A 78 20.66 22.50 5.77
C LYS A 78 21.43 21.49 4.91
N VAL A 79 22.24 21.99 3.98
CA VAL A 79 23.18 21.15 3.25
C VAL A 79 24.37 20.91 4.19
N ALA A 80 24.68 19.64 4.47
CA ALA A 80 25.91 19.30 5.19
C ALA A 80 27.11 19.58 4.28
N ALA A 81 28.12 20.26 4.81
CA ALA A 81 29.39 20.52 4.13
C ALA A 81 30.28 19.27 4.13
#